data_AF-A0A8E7PGJ6-F1
#
_entry.id   AF-A0A8E7PGJ6-F1
#
_cell.length_a   1.000
_cell.length_b   1.000
_cell.length_c   1.000
_cell.angle_alpha   90.00
_cell.angle_beta   90.00
_cell.angle_gamma   90.00
#
_symmetry.space_group_name_H-M   'P 1'
#
loop_
_entity.id
_entity.type
_entity.pdbx_description
1 polymer ?
#
loop_
_entity_poly.entity_id
_entity_poly.type
_entity_poly.pdbx_seq_one_letter_code
_entity_poly.pdbx_strand_id
1 'polypeptide(L)' 'MDVYNSKLKIKKLNKQYNQKLIEYLYKPGTIVGMKIINKRLIVHIIEFDDYTRIWFFQRELKLMKSEKN' A
#
# COMPACT_ATOMS: atom_id res chain seq x y z
N MET A 1 2.89 -11.63 11.94
CA MET A 1 3.17 -11.98 10.53
C MET A 1 3.69 -10.71 9.88
N ASP A 2 5.01 -10.56 9.84
CA ASP A 2 5.68 -9.32 9.43
C ASP A 2 5.60 -9.15 7.91
N VAL A 3 4.94 -8.08 7.47
CA VAL A 3 4.65 -7.80 6.04
C VAL A 3 5.71 -6.87 5.43
N TYR A 4 6.79 -6.61 6.16
CA TYR A 4 7.88 -5.73 5.74
C TYR A 4 8.56 -6.27 4.47
N ASN A 5 8.94 -5.38 3.54
CA ASN A 5 9.59 -5.73 2.26
C ASN A 5 8.77 -6.61 1.30
N SER A 6 7.46 -6.76 1.53
CA SER A 6 6.59 -7.46 0.59
C SER A 6 6.22 -6.56 -0.60
N LYS A 7 6.26 -7.10 -1.83
CA LYS A 7 5.73 -6.43 -3.03
C LYS A 7 4.21 -6.51 -3.05
N LEU A 8 3.54 -5.39 -3.33
CA LEU A 8 2.08 -5.33 -3.41
C LEU A 8 1.62 -4.53 -4.62
N LYS A 9 0.32 -4.65 -4.91
CA LYS A 9 -0.43 -3.73 -5.77
C LYS A 9 -1.63 -3.18 -5.01
N ILE A 10 -2.02 -1.96 -5.34
CA ILE A 10 -3.29 -1.39 -4.86
C ILE A 10 -4.44 -2.05 -5.61
N LYS A 11 -5.37 -2.66 -4.88
CA LYS A 11 -6.50 -3.42 -5.43
C LYS A 11 -7.72 -2.53 -5.69
N LYS A 12 -8.00 -1.61 -4.77
CA LYS A 12 -9.18 -0.76 -4.81
C LYS A 12 -8.95 0.51 -3.99
N LEU A 13 -9.41 1.62 -4.55
CA LEU A 13 -9.46 2.93 -3.89
C LEU A 13 -10.89 3.17 -3.36
N ASN A 14 -11.00 3.77 -2.18
CA ASN A 14 -12.22 4.31 -1.62
C ASN A 14 -12.68 5.55 -2.42
N LYS A 15 -13.99 5.81 -2.46
CA LYS A 15 -14.64 6.79 -3.33
C LYS A 15 -14.25 8.26 -3.05
N GLN A 16 -13.59 8.54 -1.93
CA GLN A 16 -13.17 9.88 -1.50
C GLN A 16 -11.70 10.22 -1.80
N TYR A 17 -10.98 9.37 -2.56
CA TYR A 17 -9.57 9.63 -2.82
C TYR A 17 -9.35 10.75 -3.84
N ASN A 18 -8.31 11.54 -3.59
CA ASN A 18 -7.82 12.58 -4.49
C ASN A 18 -7.41 11.96 -5.83
N GLN A 19 -7.69 12.64 -6.95
CA GLN A 19 -7.40 12.17 -8.32
C GLN A 19 -5.94 11.72 -8.51
N LYS A 20 -4.99 12.34 -7.79
CA LYS A 20 -3.57 11.95 -7.78
C LYS A 20 -3.31 10.51 -7.32
N LEU A 21 -4.17 9.94 -6.48
CA LEU A 21 -4.00 8.56 -5.99
C LEU A 21 -4.40 7.50 -7.03
N ILE A 22 -5.19 7.89 -8.04
CA ILE A 22 -5.56 7.01 -9.15
C ILE A 22 -4.31 6.61 -9.94
N GLU A 23 -3.32 7.50 -10.06
CA GLU A 23 -2.07 7.24 -10.78
C GLU A 23 -1.21 6.14 -10.14
N TYR A 24 -1.47 5.80 -8.87
CA TYR A 24 -0.80 4.73 -8.16
C TYR A 24 -1.60 3.44 -8.13
N LEU A 25 -2.87 3.45 -8.57
CA LEU A 25 -3.69 2.26 -8.66
C LEU A 25 -2.99 1.21 -9.56
N TYR A 26 -2.94 -0.04 -9.09
CA TYR A 26 -2.24 -1.15 -9.75
C TYR A 26 -0.72 -1.02 -9.93
N LYS A 27 -0.10 0.11 -9.56
CA LYS A 27 1.35 0.22 -9.53
C LYS A 27 1.93 -0.69 -8.44
N PRO A 28 3.06 -1.37 -8.72
CA PRO A 28 3.77 -2.10 -7.69
C PRO A 28 4.33 -1.13 -6.66
N GLY A 29 4.30 -1.52 -5.40
CA GLY A 29 4.92 -0.77 -4.31
C GLY A 29 5.36 -1.70 -3.20
N THR A 30 6.22 -1.19 -2.32
CA THR A 30 6.81 -1.95 -1.22
C THR A 30 6.33 -1.39 0.12
N ILE A 31 5.94 -2.25 1.06
CA ILE A 31 5.70 -1.81 2.44
C ILE A 31 7.04 -1.46 3.09
N VAL A 32 7.21 -0.19 3.42
CA VAL A 32 8.39 0.35 4.09
C VAL A 32 8.13 0.79 5.53
N GLY A 33 6.89 0.63 6.01
CA GLY A 33 6.52 0.98 7.38
C GLY A 33 5.02 0.88 7.64
N MET A 34 4.64 1.14 8.89
CA MET A 34 3.25 1.13 9.35
C MET A 34 3.01 2.30 10.31
N LYS A 35 1.78 2.82 10.32
CA LYS A 35 1.38 3.91 11.22
C LYS A 35 0.01 3.61 11.82
N ILE A 36 -0.15 3.97 13.10
CA ILE A 36 -1.46 3.96 13.78
C ILE A 36 -2.06 5.35 13.67
N ILE A 37 -3.27 5.45 13.11
CA ILE A 37 -4.08 6.67 13.05
C ILE A 37 -5.34 6.48 13.91
N ASN A 38 -5.85 7.58 14.48
CA ASN A 38 -7.07 7.58 15.30
C ASN A 38 -7.10 6.49 16.37
N LYS A 39 -5.94 6.26 17.01
CA LYS A 39 -5.70 5.32 18.13
C LYS A 39 -5.91 3.82 17.83
N ARG A 40 -6.54 3.44 16.72
CA ARG A 40 -6.90 2.03 16.43
C ARG A 40 -6.75 1.60 14.97
N LEU A 41 -6.61 2.53 14.04
CA LEU A 41 -6.55 2.20 12.62
C LEU A 41 -5.10 2.06 12.17
N ILE A 42 -4.77 0.91 11.60
CA ILE A 42 -3.44 0.65 11.06
C ILE A 42 -3.45 0.98 9.56
N VAL A 43 -2.50 1.81 9.14
CA VAL A 43 -2.19 2.07 7.74
C VAL A 43 -0.78 1.61 7.43
N HIS A 44 -0.57 1.14 6.20
CA HIS A 44 0.73 0.71 5.70
C HIS A 44 1.32 1.83 4.83
N ILE A 45 2.61 2.10 5.02
CA ILE A 45 3.36 3.06 4.22
C ILE A 45 3.93 2.30 3.02
N ILE A 46 3.50 2.68 1.83
CA ILE A 46 3.91 2.10 0.56
C ILE A 46 4.86 3.08 -0.12
N GLU A 47 6.06 2.61 -0.45
CA GLU A 47 7.02 3.31 -1.30
C GLU A 47 6.92 2.78 -2.74
N PHE A 48 6.87 3.70 -3.69
CA PHE A 48 6.83 3.43 -5.12
C PHE A 48 8.20 3.75 -5.77
N ASP A 49 8.38 3.35 -7.02
CA ASP A 49 9.64 3.51 -7.75
C ASP A 49 10.06 4.98 -7.97
N ASP A 50 9.10 5.91 -7.87
CA ASP A 50 9.35 7.37 -7.91
C ASP A 50 9.74 7.95 -6.54
N TYR A 51 10.04 7.09 -5.55
CA TYR A 51 10.29 7.42 -4.15
C TYR A 51 9.12 8.11 -3.43
N THR A 52 7.94 8.16 -4.07
CA THR A 52 6.74 8.67 -3.42
C THR A 52 6.29 7.67 -2.35
N ARG A 53 5.93 8.21 -1.18
CA ARG A 53 5.41 7.42 -0.05
C ARG A 53 3.97 7.78 0.25
N ILE A 54 3.09 6.77 0.22
CA ILE A 54 1.65 6.94 0.41
C ILE A 54 1.15 5.93 1.43
N TRP A 55 0.18 6.33 2.25
CA TRP A 55 -0.41 5.46 3.25
C TRP A 55 -1.72 4.86 2.75
N PHE A 56 -1.84 3.53 2.87
CA PHE A 56 -3.04 2.79 2.48
C PHE A 56 -3.55 1.93 3.63
N PHE A 57 -4.87 1.74 3.67
CA PHE A 57 -5.44 0.73 4.56
C PHE A 57 -5.09 -0.67 4.04
N GLN A 58 -4.92 -1.62 4.96
CA GLN A 58 -4.61 -3.02 4.61
C GLN A 58 -5.61 -3.60 3.59
N ARG A 59 -6.90 -3.26 3.73
CA ARG A 59 -7.98 -3.72 2.84
C ARG A 59 -7.88 -3.21 1.39
N GLU A 60 -7.10 -2.16 1.15
CA GLU A 60 -6.89 -1.54 -0.16
C GLU A 60 -5.72 -2.17 -0.91
N LEU A 61 -4.89 -2.93 -0.19
CA LEU A 61 -3.70 -3.56 -0.69
C LEU A 61 -3.95 -5.03 -1.04
N LYS A 62 -3.24 -5.51 -2.06
CA LYS A 62 -3.15 -6.93 -2.40
C LYS A 62 -1.69 -7.31 -2.48
N LEU A 63 -1.26 -8.22 -1.60
CA LEU A 63 0.06 -8.82 -1.64
C LEU A 63 0.25 -9.51 -2.99
N MET A 64 1.36 -9.20 -3.67
CA MET A 64 1.80 -10.01 -4.79
C MET A 64 2.48 -11.23 -4.20
N LYS A 65 1.91 -12.42 -4.41
CA LYS A 65 2.63 -13.65 -4.09
C LYS A 65 3.91 -13.65 -4.94
N SER A 66 5.05 -13.74 -4.28
CA SER A 66 6.26 -14.20 -4.94
C SER A 66 6.02 -15.66 -5.31
N GLU A 67 5.87 -15.94 -6.60
CA GLU A 67 6.04 -17.30 -7.11
C GLU A 67 7.44 -17.74 -6.70
N LYS A 68 7.53 -18.62 -5.72
CA LYS A 68 8.75 -19.38 -5.49
C LYS A 68 8.84 -20.34 -6.68
N ASN A 69 9.72 -20.03 -7.64
CA ASN A 69 10.29 -21.04 -8.51
C ASN A 69 11.07 -22.06 -7.68
#